data_AF-A0A9E1IBX5-F1
#
_entry.id   AF-A0A9E1IBX5-F1
#
_cell.length_a   1.000
_cell.length_b   1.000
_cell.length_c   1.000
_cell.angle_alpha   90.00
_cell.angle_beta   90.00
_cell.angle_gamma   90.00
#
_symmetry.space_group_name_H-M   'P 1'
#
loop_
_entity.id
_entity.type
_entity.pdbx_description
1 polymer ?
#
loop_
_entity_poly.entity_id
_entity_poly.type
_entity_poly.pdbx_seq_one_letter_code
_entity_poly.pdbx_strand_id
1 'polypeptide(L)'
;MQILIIRLASLLSFIGGPLYLCDLLKPYLGELPAFVIAFSPVGFMALGALSLGDNDRDWLSSLAVLGGLGGAGALTIENILTIGYFMTGAAHPNQWMISFGIAVGLGAVAAYTHLALSFFRRQSTPEVLNDNWDAPD
;
A
#
# COMPACT_ATOMS: atom_id res chain seq x y z
N MET A 1 2.60 -16.42 8.85
CA MET A 1 2.99 -15.37 9.81
C MET A 1 3.38 -14.05 9.14
N GLN A 2 4.21 -14.05 8.08
CA GLN A 2 4.64 -12.82 7.37
C GLN A 2 3.47 -11.96 6.86
N ILE A 3 2.43 -12.58 6.29
CA ILE A 3 1.23 -11.88 5.78
C ILE A 3 0.47 -11.15 6.90
N LEU A 4 0.42 -11.73 8.11
CA LEU A 4 -0.25 -11.13 9.26
C LEU A 4 0.48 -9.87 9.74
N ILE A 5 1.82 -9.92 9.75
CA ILE A 5 2.69 -8.80 10.12
C ILE A 5 2.52 -7.65 9.12
N ILE A 6 2.41 -7.96 7.83
CA ILE A 6 2.19 -6.96 6.78
C ILE A 6 0.80 -6.31 6.92
N ARG A 7 -0.24 -7.11 7.22
CA ARG A 7 -1.60 -6.59 7.47
C ARG A 7 -1.65 -5.68 8.71
N LEU A 8 -0.97 -6.06 9.79
CA LEU A 8 -0.83 -5.22 10.99
C LEU A 8 0.00 -3.96 10.73
N ALA A 9 1.11 -4.06 9.99
CA ALA A 9 1.93 -2.92 9.60
C ALA A 9 1.16 -1.94 8.71
N SER A 10 0.29 -2.44 7.81
CA SER A 10 -0.60 -1.58 7.02
C SER A 10 -1.67 -0.87 7.87
N LEU A 11 -2.12 -1.48 8.96
CA LEU A 11 -3.03 -0.83 9.93
C LEU A 11 -2.30 0.20 10.80
N LEU A 12 -1.01 0.01 11.07
CA LEU A 12 -0.16 0.97 11.77
C LEU A 12 0.31 2.13 10.88
N SER A 13 0.33 1.95 9.56
CA SER A 13 0.62 2.99 8.55
C SER A 13 -0.38 4.16 8.57
N PHE A 14 -1.54 4.02 9.21
CA PHE A 14 -2.55 5.08 9.35
C PHE A 14 -2.04 6.29 10.17
N ILE A 15 -0.91 6.14 10.88
CA ILE A 15 -0.39 7.13 11.84
C ILE A 15 0.56 8.17 11.18
N GLY A 16 1.01 7.92 9.95
CA GLY A 16 2.02 8.75 9.25
C GLY A 16 1.45 9.93 8.45
N GLY A 17 1.88 10.05 7.19
CA GLY A 17 1.43 11.09 6.26
C GLY A 17 -0.09 11.25 6.11
N PRO A 18 -0.89 10.16 6.10
CA PRO A 18 -2.36 10.25 6.08
C PRO A 18 -2.94 11.08 7.23
N LEU A 19 -2.39 10.92 8.44
CA LEU A 19 -2.89 11.62 9.62
C LEU A 19 -2.64 13.13 9.49
N TYR A 20 -1.43 13.50 9.05
CA TYR A 20 -1.04 14.89 8.81
C TYR A 20 -1.87 15.53 7.67
N LEU A 21 -2.07 14.80 6.57
CA LEU A 21 -2.85 15.29 5.44
C LEU A 21 -4.34 15.45 5.81
N CYS A 22 -4.89 14.54 6.61
CA CYS A 22 -6.25 14.64 7.13
C CYS A 22 -6.40 15.92 7.97
N ASP A 23 -5.48 16.20 8.89
CA ASP A 23 -5.51 17.42 9.71
C ASP A 23 -5.39 18.69 8.86
N LEU A 24 -4.61 18.65 7.77
CA LEU A 24 -4.44 19.77 6.85
C LEU A 24 -5.68 20.00 5.96
N LEU A 25 -6.39 18.94 5.57
CA LEU A 25 -7.58 19.01 4.71
C LEU A 25 -8.88 19.30 5.47
N LYS A 26 -8.97 18.95 6.76
CA LYS A 26 -10.15 19.16 7.62
C LYS A 26 -10.73 20.58 7.53
N PRO A 27 -9.95 21.67 7.61
CA PRO A 27 -10.48 23.04 7.54
C PRO A 27 -11.13 23.41 6.20
N TYR A 28 -10.76 22.71 5.12
CA TYR A 28 -11.19 23.04 3.76
C TYR A 28 -12.34 22.17 3.26
N LEU A 29 -12.35 20.89 3.62
CA LEU A 29 -13.29 19.90 3.08
C LEU A 29 -14.24 19.31 4.12
N GLY A 30 -14.05 19.62 5.40
CA GLY A 30 -14.74 18.98 6.51
C GLY A 30 -14.12 17.63 6.89
N GLU A 31 -14.60 17.04 8.00
CA GLU A 31 -13.95 15.88 8.62
C GLU A 31 -14.01 14.60 7.74
N LEU A 32 -15.20 14.27 7.26
CA LEU A 32 -15.42 12.99 6.56
C LEU A 32 -14.73 12.94 5.19
N PRO A 33 -14.81 13.98 4.33
CA PRO A 33 -14.09 13.97 3.05
C PRO A 33 -12.57 14.00 3.23
N ALA A 34 -12.06 14.76 4.20
CA ALA A 34 -10.63 14.79 4.51
C ALA A 34 -10.12 13.42 4.94
N PHE A 35 -10.89 12.71 5.78
CA PHE A 35 -10.58 11.34 6.19
C PHE A 35 -10.56 10.39 4.98
N VAL A 36 -11.61 10.39 4.16
CA VAL A 36 -11.69 9.48 3.01
C VAL A 36 -10.53 9.71 2.05
N ILE A 37 -10.19 10.96 1.74
CA ILE A 37 -9.10 11.28 0.82
C ILE A 37 -7.78 10.79 1.39
N ALA A 38 -7.45 11.17 2.63
CA ALA A 38 -6.16 10.86 3.23
C ALA A 38 -5.96 9.35 3.51
N PHE A 39 -7.04 8.61 3.78
CA PHE A 39 -6.94 7.18 4.10
C PHE A 39 -7.25 6.25 2.93
N SER A 40 -7.78 6.77 1.83
CA SER A 40 -8.03 5.98 0.62
C SER A 40 -6.79 5.25 0.08
N PRO A 41 -5.56 5.83 0.09
CA PRO A 41 -4.37 5.13 -0.41
C PRO A 41 -4.06 3.86 0.41
N VAL A 42 -4.24 3.95 1.73
CA VAL A 42 -4.03 2.83 2.64
C VAL A 42 -5.08 1.75 2.40
N GLY A 43 -6.35 2.14 2.20
CA GLY A 43 -7.43 1.22 1.86
C GLY A 43 -7.16 0.46 0.56
N PHE A 44 -6.76 1.16 -0.50
CA PHE A 44 -6.39 0.52 -1.78
C PHE A 44 -5.21 -0.44 -1.62
N MET A 45 -4.15 -0.02 -0.92
CA MET A 45 -2.99 -0.89 -0.66
C MET A 45 -3.39 -2.13 0.15
N ALA A 46 -4.26 -1.98 1.15
CA ALA A 46 -4.76 -3.10 1.96
C ALA A 46 -5.59 -4.08 1.12
N LEU A 47 -6.50 -3.59 0.27
CA LEU A 47 -7.28 -4.44 -0.64
C LEU A 47 -6.38 -5.23 -1.59
N GLY A 48 -5.40 -4.56 -2.22
CA GLY A 48 -4.42 -5.25 -3.05
C GLY A 48 -3.61 -6.29 -2.27
N ALA A 49 -3.24 -6.00 -1.02
CA ALA A 49 -2.50 -6.92 -0.16
C ALA A 49 -3.31 -8.17 0.24
N LEU A 50 -4.64 -8.04 0.35
CA LEU A 50 -5.52 -9.18 0.57
C LEU A 50 -5.57 -10.10 -0.66
N SER A 51 -5.57 -9.53 -1.87
CA SER A 51 -5.61 -10.29 -3.12
C SER A 51 -4.30 -10.97 -3.52
N LEU A 52 -3.16 -10.64 -2.89
CA LEU A 52 -1.86 -11.30 -3.15
C LEU A 52 -1.79 -12.77 -2.72
N GLY A 53 -2.76 -13.25 -1.94
CA GLY A 53 -2.78 -14.60 -1.37
C GLY A 53 -3.73 -15.60 -2.05
N ASP A 54 -4.62 -15.13 -2.93
CA ASP A 54 -5.51 -16.03 -3.67
C ASP A 54 -4.75 -16.62 -4.86
N ASN A 55 -4.76 -17.95 -4.96
CA ASN A 55 -4.08 -18.71 -6.02
C ASN A 55 -4.81 -18.60 -7.37
N ASP A 56 -6.00 -18.02 -7.40
CA ASP A 56 -6.79 -17.88 -8.60
C ASP A 56 -6.25 -16.70 -9.43
N ARG A 57 -5.81 -17.01 -10.66
CA ARG A 57 -5.37 -16.05 -11.69
C ARG A 57 -6.57 -15.25 -12.24
N ASP A 58 -7.39 -14.71 -11.35
CA ASP A 58 -8.57 -13.94 -11.69
C ASP A 58 -8.22 -12.49 -12.01
N TRP A 59 -8.89 -11.94 -13.02
CA TRP A 59 -8.72 -10.56 -13.47
C TRP A 59 -9.00 -9.54 -12.33
N LEU A 60 -9.93 -9.89 -11.44
CA LEU A 60 -10.28 -9.11 -10.25
C LEU A 60 -9.09 -9.00 -9.27
N SER A 61 -8.38 -10.11 -9.05
CA SER A 61 -7.18 -10.13 -8.21
C SER A 61 -6.08 -9.28 -8.80
N SER A 62 -5.85 -9.36 -10.11
CA SER A 62 -4.88 -8.50 -10.80
C SER A 62 -5.26 -7.01 -10.73
N LEU A 63 -6.55 -6.68 -10.88
CA LEU A 63 -7.03 -5.30 -10.76
C LEU A 63 -6.89 -4.77 -9.34
N ALA A 64 -7.19 -5.59 -8.32
CA ALA A 64 -7.00 -5.24 -6.92
C ALA A 64 -5.53 -5.00 -6.57
N VAL A 65 -4.62 -5.86 -7.04
CA VAL A 65 -3.17 -5.68 -6.83
C VAL A 65 -2.66 -4.42 -7.53
N LEU A 66 -3.15 -4.12 -8.75
CA LEU A 66 -2.81 -2.90 -9.46
C LEU A 66 -3.35 -1.65 -8.74
N GLY A 67 -4.59 -1.71 -8.26
CA GLY A 67 -5.18 -0.66 -7.41
C GLY A 67 -4.37 -0.43 -6.14
N GLY A 68 -3.90 -1.51 -5.50
CA GLY A 68 -3.03 -1.43 -4.33
C GLY A 68 -1.66 -0.83 -4.64
N LEU A 69 -1.11 -1.02 -5.84
CA LEU A 69 0.11 -0.32 -6.28
C LEU A 69 -0.14 1.18 -6.44
N GLY A 70 -1.31 1.55 -6.98
CA GLY A 70 -1.74 2.95 -7.03
C GLY A 70 -1.84 3.57 -5.63
N GLY A 71 -2.47 2.86 -4.69
CA GLY A 71 -2.54 3.26 -3.28
C GLY A 71 -1.17 3.40 -2.62
N ALA A 72 -0.26 2.45 -2.87
CA ALA A 72 1.11 2.52 -2.36
C ALA A 72 1.90 3.72 -2.90
N GLY A 73 1.72 4.05 -4.19
CA GLY A 73 2.29 5.25 -4.81
C GLY A 73 1.75 6.54 -4.18
N ALA A 74 0.42 6.65 -4.03
CA ALA A 74 -0.21 7.80 -3.40
C ALA A 74 0.25 7.98 -1.93
N LEU A 75 0.28 6.90 -1.14
CA LEU A 75 0.77 6.92 0.24
C LEU A 75 2.25 7.37 0.33
N THR A 76 3.08 6.99 -0.66
CA THR A 76 4.46 7.46 -0.74
C THR A 76 4.53 8.97 -0.95
N ILE A 77 3.70 9.50 -1.85
CA ILE A 77 3.61 10.94 -2.11
C ILE A 77 3.20 11.69 -0.83
N GLU A 78 2.17 11.21 -0.13
CA GLU A 78 1.71 11.82 1.14
C GLU A 78 2.81 11.85 2.20
N ASN A 79 3.56 10.75 2.34
CA ASN A 79 4.69 10.68 3.26
C ASN A 79 5.82 11.65 2.86
N ILE A 80 6.16 11.75 1.57
CA ILE A 80 7.17 12.69 1.07
C ILE A 80 6.75 14.14 1.30
N LEU A 81 5.48 14.47 1.02
CA LEU A 81 4.93 15.81 1.27
C LEU A 81 5.01 16.16 2.76
N THR A 82 4.65 15.22 3.63
CA THR A 82 4.71 15.41 5.08
C THR A 82 6.15 15.64 5.56
N ILE A 83 7.12 14.88 5.05
CA ILE A 83 8.55 15.12 5.31
C ILE A 83 8.95 16.52 4.84
N GLY A 84 8.54 16.92 3.64
CA GLY A 84 8.80 18.25 3.10
C GLY A 84 8.28 19.37 3.99
N TYR A 85 7.06 19.22 4.54
CA TYR A 85 6.50 20.15 5.52
C TYR A 85 7.26 20.19 6.84
N PHE A 86 7.80 19.06 7.30
CA PHE A 86 8.65 19.07 8.50
C PHE A 86 10.00 19.76 8.26
N MET A 87 10.54 19.67 7.04
CA MET A 87 11.79 20.35 6.69
C MET A 87 11.67 21.88 6.64
N THR A 88 10.46 22.43 6.47
CA THR A 88 10.24 23.90 6.55
C THR A 88 10.18 24.43 7.99
N GLY A 89 10.31 23.56 8.99
CA GLY A 89 10.30 23.95 10.41
C GLY A 89 8.90 24.09 11.00
N ALA A 90 7.86 23.59 10.33
CA ALA A 90 6.51 23.55 10.88
C ALA A 90 6.45 22.55 12.06
N ALA A 91 6.49 23.07 13.28
CA ALA A 91 6.40 22.26 14.50
C ALA A 91 4.99 21.67 14.62
N HIS A 92 4.90 20.34 14.68
CA HIS A 92 3.64 19.62 14.93
C HIS A 92 3.72 18.94 16.31
N PRO A 93 2.69 19.04 17.18
CA PRO A 93 2.73 18.47 18.53
C PRO A 93 2.99 16.95 18.54
N ASN A 94 2.63 16.26 17.45
CA ASN A 94 2.77 14.81 17.30
C ASN A 94 3.88 14.40 16.31
N GLN A 95 4.89 15.25 16.08
CA GLN A 95 5.91 15.02 15.04
C GLN A 95 6.63 13.67 15.16
N TRP A 96 6.97 13.22 16.37
CA TRP A 96 7.64 11.92 16.58
C TRP A 96 6.75 10.75 16.14
N MET A 97 5.45 10.82 16.42
CA MET A 97 4.48 9.79 16.10
C MET A 97 4.23 9.72 14.59
N ILE A 98 4.14 10.90 13.94
CA ILE A 98 4.00 11.01 12.49
C ILE A 98 5.25 10.46 11.79
N SER A 99 6.46 10.83 12.25
CA SER A 99 7.73 10.32 11.70
C SER A 99 7.84 8.80 11.82
N PHE A 100 7.44 8.23 12.96
CA PHE A 100 7.37 6.78 13.13
C PHE A 100 6.36 6.15 12.17
N GLY A 101 5.16 6.73 12.05
CA GLY A 101 4.14 6.29 11.11
C GLY A 101 4.61 6.32 9.65
N ILE A 102 5.36 7.36 9.25
CA ILE A 102 5.98 7.48 7.93
C ILE A 102 6.99 6.34 7.70
N ALA A 103 7.87 6.07 8.67
CA ALA A 103 8.86 4.99 8.55
C ALA A 103 8.19 3.62 8.38
N VAL A 104 7.15 3.33 9.17
CA VAL A 104 6.36 2.09 9.05
C VAL A 104 5.62 2.05 7.71
N GLY A 105 5.01 3.17 7.30
CA GLY A 105 4.27 3.28 6.03
C GLY A 105 5.14 3.05 4.81
N LEU A 106 6.32 3.68 4.74
CA LEU A 106 7.29 3.46 3.66
C LEU A 106 7.81 2.01 3.64
N GLY A 107 8.03 1.41 4.82
CA GLY A 107 8.38 0.00 4.94
C GLY A 107 7.27 -0.93 4.40
N ALA A 108 6.02 -0.64 4.73
CA ALA A 108 4.86 -1.38 4.23
C ALA A 108 4.69 -1.24 2.71
N VAL A 109 4.85 -0.02 2.17
CA VAL A 109 4.86 0.24 0.72
C VAL A 109 5.95 -0.57 0.03
N ALA A 110 7.18 -0.55 0.55
CA ALA A 110 8.29 -1.29 -0.04
C ALA A 110 8.02 -2.80 -0.05
N ALA A 111 7.53 -3.35 1.07
CA ALA A 111 7.16 -4.76 1.18
C ALA A 111 6.02 -5.14 0.21
N TYR A 112 4.95 -4.34 0.17
CA TYR A 112 3.83 -4.57 -0.74
C TYR A 112 4.26 -4.50 -2.21
N THR A 113 5.02 -3.48 -2.58
CA THR A 113 5.52 -3.30 -3.96
C THR A 113 6.37 -4.49 -4.39
N HIS A 114 7.26 -4.98 -3.51
CA HIS A 114 8.06 -6.16 -3.79
C HIS A 114 7.19 -7.40 -4.06
N LEU A 115 6.16 -7.62 -3.23
CA LEU A 115 5.23 -8.74 -3.40
C LEU A 115 4.38 -8.59 -4.67
N ALA A 116 3.84 -7.40 -4.95
CA ALA A 116 3.07 -7.12 -6.16
C ALA A 116 3.88 -7.36 -7.44
N LEU A 117 5.14 -6.92 -7.47
CA LEU A 117 6.04 -7.21 -8.61
C LEU A 117 6.29 -8.72 -8.76
N SER A 118 6.44 -9.45 -7.66
CA SER A 118 6.60 -10.91 -7.70
C SER A 118 5.34 -11.62 -8.21
N PHE A 119 4.15 -11.11 -7.88
CA PHE A 119 2.87 -11.62 -8.35
C PHE A 119 2.75 -11.49 -9.87
N PHE A 120 3.02 -10.30 -10.44
CA PHE A 120 2.96 -10.10 -11.89
C PHE A 120 4.01 -10.92 -12.66
N ARG A 121 5.21 -11.11 -12.10
CA ARG A 121 6.24 -11.98 -12.70
C ARG A 121 5.79 -13.46 -12.78
N ARG A 122 5.05 -13.95 -11.78
CA ARG A 122 4.52 -15.33 -11.78
C ARG A 122 3.37 -15.51 -12.76
N GLN A 123 2.56 -14.49 -12.98
CA GLN A 123 1.53 -14.53 -14.02
C GLN A 123 2.12 -14.54 -15.44
N SER A 124 3.24 -13.86 -15.67
CA SER A 124 3.87 -13.80 -16.99
C SER A 124 4.72 -15.03 -17.34
N THR A 125 4.89 -16.00 -16.43
CA THR A 125 5.60 -17.26 -16.72
C THR A 125 4.59 -18.24 -17.35
N PRO A 126 4.70 -18.55 -18.66
CA PRO A 126 3.77 -19.44 -19.32
C PRO A 126 3.92 -20.85 -18.75
N GLU A 127 2.80 -21.50 -18.50
CA GLU A 127 2.68 -22.92 -18.14
C GLU A 127 2.97 -23.82 -19.36
N VAL A 128 4.08 -23.59 -20.05
CA VAL A 128 4.46 -24.26 -21.32
C VAL A 128 5.44 -25.42 -21.08
N LEU A 129 5.61 -25.84 -19.82
CA LEU A 129 6.59 -26.85 -19.44
C LEU A 129 5.99 -28.12 -18.81
N ASN A 130 4.70 -28.40 -19.03
CA ASN A 130 4.07 -29.63 -18.51
C ASN A 130 3.22 -30.44 -19.50
N ASP A 131 3.09 -30.05 -20.77
CA ASP A 131 2.31 -30.80 -21.78
C ASP A 131 3.15 -31.77 -22.65
N ASN A 132 4.46 -31.94 -22.36
CA ASN A 132 5.35 -32.80 -23.16
C ASN A 132 5.71 -34.15 -22.52
N TRP A 133 4.94 -34.66 -21.55
CA TRP A 133 5.24 -35.93 -20.87
C TRP A 133 4.19 -37.04 -21.00
N ASP A 134 3.21 -36.90 -21.90
CA ASP A 134 2.32 -38.00 -22.28
C ASP A 134 2.55 -38.38 -23.74
N ALA A 135 3.72 -38.94 -24.04
CA ALA A 135 3.89 -39.77 -25.23
C ALA A 135 3.49 -41.20 -24.85
N PRO A 136 2.37 -41.75 -25.36
CA PRO A 136 2.04 -43.15 -25.16
C PRO A 136 3.00 -44.02 -25.98
N ASP A 137 3.74 -44.90 -25.30
CA ASP A 137 4.44 -46.04 -25.90
C ASP A 137 3.43 -47.10 -26.42
#